data_AF-A0A6A3XBU3-F1
#
_entry.id   AF-A0A6A3XBU3-F1
#
_cell.length_a   1.000
_cell.length_b   1.000
_cell.length_c   1.000
_cell.angle_alpha   90.00
_cell.angle_beta   90.00
_cell.angle_gamma   90.00
#
_symmetry.space_group_name_H-M   'P 1'
#
loop_
_entity.id
_entity.type
_entity.pdbx_description
1 polymer ?
#
loop_
_entity_poly.entity_id
_entity_poly.type
_entity_poly.pdbx_seq_one_letter_code
_entity_poly.pdbx_strand_id
1 'polypeptide(L)'
;MLERLQASAAPQAAQGRGKSRLKGASNVTPSFAWTPRAAEVLLRLRYDTMRGWFQGMRSPKQLTAAWKMLAAETFRLGGLEVDAGQCKSKLKHMHKQYTAYRAALEATGNATEKPLKEPVCYEAMRDV
;
A
#
# COMPACT_ATOMS: atom_id res chain seq x y z
N MET A 1 -24.80 32.64 -55.60
CA MET A 1 -24.90 31.45 -56.50
C MET A 1 -23.51 30.84 -56.53
N LEU A 2 -23.30 29.74 -55.78
CA LEU A 2 -23.12 28.36 -56.29
C LEU A 2 -22.08 28.33 -57.44
N GLU A 3 -20.98 27.57 -57.41
CA GLU A 3 -20.78 26.17 -57.01
C GLU A 3 -19.27 25.87 -57.24
N ARG A 4 -18.49 25.14 -56.42
CA ARG A 4 -18.19 23.68 -56.50
C ARG A 4 -17.04 23.38 -55.52
N LEU A 5 -17.19 22.54 -54.50
CA LEU A 5 -16.95 21.08 -54.48
C LEU A 5 -15.52 20.65 -54.88
N GLN A 6 -14.73 20.23 -53.88
CA GLN A 6 -13.90 19.03 -53.97
C GLN A 6 -13.73 18.40 -52.58
N ALA A 7 -14.17 17.16 -52.46
CA ALA A 7 -13.99 16.26 -51.33
C ALA A 7 -12.66 15.51 -51.46
N SER A 8 -12.04 15.10 -50.34
CA SER A 8 -11.32 13.82 -50.28
C SER A 8 -11.05 13.39 -48.83
N ALA A 9 -10.91 12.07 -48.67
CA ALA A 9 -11.13 11.26 -47.48
C ALA A 9 -9.92 11.12 -46.53
N ALA A 10 -10.19 10.72 -45.28
CA ALA A 10 -9.27 10.03 -44.37
C ALA A 10 -9.14 8.52 -44.76
N PRO A 11 -8.32 7.62 -44.14
CA PRO A 11 -7.55 7.73 -42.89
C PRO A 11 -6.16 7.00 -42.82
N GLN A 12 -5.53 7.11 -41.63
CA GLN A 12 -4.60 6.18 -40.95
C GLN A 12 -3.27 5.71 -41.60
N ALA A 13 -2.16 5.97 -40.89
CA ALA A 13 -1.00 5.07 -40.87
C ALA A 13 -0.43 4.97 -39.43
N ALA A 14 -0.26 3.73 -39.00
CA ALA A 14 0.05 3.29 -37.65
C ALA A 14 1.49 3.61 -37.20
N GLN A 15 1.66 4.07 -35.96
CA GLN A 15 2.95 4.08 -35.28
C GLN A 15 3.20 2.72 -34.62
N GLY A 16 4.02 1.92 -35.28
CA GLY A 16 4.63 0.73 -34.69
C GLY A 16 6.06 0.59 -35.20
N ARG A 17 7.05 0.90 -34.35
CA ARG A 17 8.40 0.36 -34.50
C ARG A 17 9.15 0.42 -33.18
N GLY A 18 9.51 -0.75 -32.69
CA GLY A 18 10.05 -0.95 -31.36
C GLY A 18 11.57 -0.96 -31.26
N LYS A 19 11.98 -1.15 -29.99
CA LYS A 19 13.24 -1.73 -29.48
C LYS A 19 14.54 -1.08 -29.95
N SER A 20 15.06 -0.19 -29.10
CA SER A 20 16.51 -0.17 -28.82
C SER A 20 16.74 -0.68 -27.41
N ARG A 21 17.39 -1.85 -27.33
CA ARG A 21 17.76 -2.56 -26.10
C ARG A 21 19.21 -2.18 -25.80
N LEU A 22 19.41 -1.08 -25.07
CA LEU A 22 20.72 -0.79 -24.47
C LEU A 22 20.66 -1.14 -22.99
N LYS A 23 21.33 -2.26 -22.71
CA LYS A 23 21.60 -2.82 -21.38
C LYS A 23 22.61 -1.90 -20.68
N GLY A 24 22.12 -0.78 -20.17
CA GLY A 24 22.79 -0.04 -19.10
C GLY A 24 22.62 -0.84 -17.83
N ALA A 25 23.71 -1.16 -17.14
CA ALA A 25 23.67 -1.75 -15.81
C ALA A 25 22.74 -0.91 -14.94
N SER A 26 21.52 -1.43 -14.69
CA SER A 26 20.61 -0.81 -13.75
C SER A 26 21.33 -0.86 -12.43
N ASN A 27 21.82 0.29 -11.97
CA ASN A 27 22.13 0.52 -10.59
C ASN A 27 20.80 0.27 -9.88
N VAL A 28 20.57 -0.97 -9.42
CA VAL A 28 19.30 -1.36 -8.81
C VAL A 28 19.31 -0.67 -7.47
N THR A 29 18.85 0.57 -7.44
CA THR A 29 18.48 1.24 -6.21
C THR A 29 17.55 0.26 -5.51
N PRO A 30 17.89 -0.25 -4.31
CA PRO A 30 17.04 -1.21 -3.64
C PRO A 30 15.66 -0.56 -3.51
N SER A 31 14.68 -1.17 -4.18
CA SER A 31 13.31 -0.69 -4.11
C SER A 31 12.88 -0.73 -2.65
N PHE A 32 12.30 0.36 -2.15
CA PHE A 32 11.80 0.44 -0.78
C PHE A 32 10.95 -0.79 -0.44
N ALA A 33 11.32 -1.50 0.63
CA ALA A 33 10.65 -2.69 1.09
C ALA A 33 10.42 -2.63 2.60
N TRP A 34 9.20 -2.94 3.02
CA TRP A 34 8.88 -3.05 4.44
C TRP A 34 9.54 -4.28 5.04
N THR A 35 10.33 -4.09 6.10
CA THR A 35 10.83 -5.19 6.92
C THR A 35 9.71 -5.73 7.83
N PRO A 36 9.72 -7.02 8.19
CA PRO A 36 8.75 -7.58 9.14
C PRO A 36 8.74 -6.82 10.47
N ARG A 37 9.93 -6.51 11.00
CA ARG A 37 10.13 -5.73 12.23
C ARG A 37 9.45 -4.36 12.15
N ALA A 38 9.70 -3.58 11.10
CA ALA A 38 9.10 -2.25 10.96
C ALA A 38 7.57 -2.31 10.84
N ALA A 39 7.04 -3.34 10.16
CA ALA A 39 5.59 -3.55 10.06
C ALA A 39 4.95 -3.93 11.40
N GLU A 40 5.60 -4.79 12.19
CA GLU A 40 5.17 -5.17 13.55
C GLU A 40 5.19 -3.98 14.50
N VAL A 41 6.29 -3.21 14.51
CA VAL A 41 6.42 -1.97 15.29
C VAL A 41 5.31 -0.98 14.94
N LEU A 42 5.04 -0.76 13.64
CA LEU A 42 3.97 0.12 13.18
C LEU A 42 2.61 -0.30 13.76
N LEU A 43 2.31 -1.60 13.78
CA LEU A 43 1.05 -2.13 14.32
C LEU A 43 0.95 -1.90 15.82
N ARG A 44 1.98 -2.30 16.59
CA ARG A 44 2.01 -2.10 18.05
C ARG A 44 1.86 -0.63 18.43
N LEU A 45 2.63 0.25 17.80
CA LEU A 45 2.53 1.68 18.07
C LEU A 45 1.13 2.21 17.76
N ARG A 46 0.51 1.79 16.64
CA ARG A 46 -0.79 2.31 16.22
C ARG A 46 -1.94 1.86 17.14
N TYR A 47 -1.89 0.63 17.65
CA TYR A 47 -3.02 0.02 18.34
C TYR A 47 -2.85 -0.17 19.85
N ASP A 48 -1.62 -0.13 20.34
CA ASP A 48 -1.31 -0.23 21.76
C ASP A 48 -0.78 1.13 22.27
N THR A 49 0.48 1.45 22.00
CA THR A 49 1.19 2.58 22.62
C THR A 49 0.57 3.95 22.30
N MET A 50 0.26 4.23 21.03
CA MET A 50 -0.27 5.52 20.58
C MET A 50 -1.78 5.46 20.31
N ARG A 51 -2.48 4.41 20.76
CA ARG A 51 -3.92 4.22 20.51
C ARG A 51 -4.74 5.44 20.90
N GLY A 52 -4.49 5.97 22.10
CA GLY A 52 -5.21 7.12 22.65
C GLY A 52 -5.04 8.39 21.83
N TRP A 53 -3.92 8.53 21.12
CA TRP A 53 -3.69 9.66 20.24
C TRP A 53 -4.72 9.61 19.11
N PHE A 54 -4.91 8.46 18.48
CA PHE A 54 -5.84 8.31 17.37
C PHE A 54 -7.32 8.26 17.76
N GLN A 55 -7.66 7.90 19.00
CA GLN A 55 -9.05 7.78 19.46
C GLN A 55 -9.70 9.11 19.89
N GLY A 56 -8.90 10.12 20.26
CA GLY A 56 -9.39 11.42 20.77
C GLY A 56 -9.20 12.62 19.84
N MET A 57 -8.44 12.49 18.76
CA MET A 57 -8.13 13.62 17.89
C MET A 57 -9.31 14.01 16.99
N ARG A 58 -9.78 15.25 17.13
CA ARG A 58 -10.93 15.78 16.38
C ARG A 58 -10.54 16.63 15.17
N SER A 59 -9.29 17.09 15.07
CA SER A 59 -8.86 17.94 13.95
C SER A 59 -7.92 17.22 12.96
N PRO A 60 -8.01 17.54 11.64
CA PRO A 60 -7.10 17.02 10.64
C PRO A 60 -5.61 17.33 10.90
N LYS A 61 -5.32 18.48 11.52
CA LYS A 61 -3.96 18.89 11.91
C LYS A 61 -3.38 17.96 12.98
N GLN A 62 -4.16 17.65 14.01
CA GLN A 62 -3.75 16.72 15.07
C GLN A 62 -3.50 15.32 14.49
N LEU A 63 -4.42 14.81 13.65
CA LEU A 63 -4.23 13.53 12.98
C LEU A 63 -2.94 13.51 12.16
N THR A 64 -2.67 14.57 11.41
CA THR A 64 -1.43 14.70 10.63
C THR A 64 -0.20 14.66 11.52
N ALA A 65 -0.21 15.36 12.66
CA ALA A 65 0.90 15.35 13.62
C ALA A 65 1.12 13.96 14.23
N ALA A 66 0.06 13.26 14.63
CA ALA A 66 0.18 11.92 15.16
C ALA A 66 0.70 10.91 14.13
N TRP A 67 0.28 11.02 12.87
CA TRP A 67 0.82 10.18 11.80
C TRP A 67 2.30 10.45 11.54
N LYS A 68 2.76 11.70 11.64
CA LYS A 68 4.19 12.05 11.54
C LYS A 68 4.97 11.46 12.71
N MET A 69 4.44 11.55 13.93
CA MET A 69 5.09 10.97 15.10
C MET A 69 5.15 9.44 15.04
N LEU A 70 4.07 8.80 14.60
CA LEU A 70 4.03 7.36 14.38
C LEU A 70 5.12 6.90 13.40
N ALA A 71 5.33 7.66 12.32
CA ALA A 71 6.38 7.38 11.34
C ALA A 71 7.79 7.53 11.94
N ALA A 72 8.04 8.62 12.68
CA ALA A 72 9.31 8.83 13.37
C ALA A 72 9.62 7.71 14.38
N GLU A 73 8.60 7.28 15.13
CA GLU A 73 8.75 6.23 16.13
C GLU A 73 8.92 4.84 15.49
N THR A 74 8.27 4.60 14.35
CA THR A 74 8.47 3.40 13.53
C THR A 74 9.90 3.32 13.02
N PHE A 75 10.50 4.44 12.60
CA PHE A 75 11.91 4.48 12.24
C PHE A 75 12.80 4.21 13.45
N ARG A 76 12.54 4.89 14.58
CA ARG A 76 13.34 4.77 15.80
C ARG A 76 13.42 3.33 16.33
N LEU A 77 12.31 2.59 16.29
CA LEU A 77 12.20 1.24 16.85
C LEU A 77 12.36 0.12 15.82
N GLY A 78 11.98 0.39 14.57
CA GLY A 78 11.95 -0.57 13.45
C GLY A 78 13.10 -0.44 12.47
N GLY A 79 13.87 0.66 12.54
CA GLY A 79 15.05 0.92 11.70
C GLY A 79 14.75 1.21 10.23
N LEU A 80 13.47 1.36 9.86
CA LEU A 80 13.06 1.66 8.49
C LEU A 80 12.54 3.10 8.41
N GLU A 81 13.23 3.94 7.66
CA GLU A 81 12.81 5.32 7.45
C GLU A 81 11.55 5.32 6.57
N VAL A 82 10.47 5.86 7.11
CA VAL A 82 9.16 5.89 6.47
C VAL A 82 8.48 7.23 6.70
N ASP A 83 7.63 7.62 5.77
CA ASP A 83 6.75 8.76 5.92
C ASP A 83 5.36 8.37 6.46
N ALA A 84 4.60 9.38 6.88
CA ALA A 84 3.24 9.24 7.38
C ALA A 84 2.28 8.58 6.37
N GLY A 85 2.44 8.87 5.07
CA GLY A 85 1.64 8.31 3.97
C GLY A 85 1.95 6.84 3.72
N GLN A 86 3.22 6.45 3.78
CA GLN A 86 3.68 5.07 3.70
C GLN A 86 3.13 4.25 4.88
N CYS A 87 3.16 4.80 6.10
CA CYS A 87 2.55 4.17 7.28
C CYS A 87 1.05 3.92 7.09
N LYS A 88 0.30 4.94 6.63
CA LYS A 88 -1.14 4.82 6.32
C LYS A 88 -1.40 3.74 5.28
N SER A 89 -0.64 3.75 4.19
CA SER A 89 -0.79 2.82 3.08
C SER A 89 -0.50 1.38 3.52
N LYS A 90 0.55 1.18 4.31
CA LYS A 90 0.92 -0.13 4.86
C LYS A 90 -0.15 -0.66 5.82
N LEU A 91 -0.66 0.16 6.73
CA LEU A 91 -1.76 -0.22 7.63
C LEU A 91 -3.02 -0.59 6.85
N LYS A 92 -3.42 0.23 5.86
CA LYS A 92 -4.56 -0.09 4.99
C LYS A 92 -4.37 -1.42 4.27
N HIS A 93 -3.17 -1.68 3.76
CA HIS A 93 -2.85 -2.96 3.11
C HIS A 93 -2.95 -4.13 4.09
N MET A 94 -2.37 -4.01 5.29
CA MET A 94 -2.41 -5.06 6.31
C MET A 94 -3.84 -5.34 6.82
N HIS A 95 -4.66 -4.31 6.98
CA HIS A 95 -6.09 -4.47 7.25
C HIS A 95 -6.80 -5.26 6.16
N LYS A 96 -6.57 -4.92 4.89
CA LYS A 96 -7.18 -5.66 3.77
C LYS A 96 -6.79 -7.13 3.81
N GLN A 97 -5.52 -7.45 4.08
CA GLN A 97 -5.05 -8.83 4.22
C GLN A 97 -5.75 -9.56 5.38
N TYR A 98 -5.88 -8.90 6.53
CA TYR A 98 -6.57 -9.47 7.69
C TYR A 98 -8.06 -9.70 7.45
N THR A 99 -8.77 -8.74 6.85
CA THR A 99 -10.19 -8.91 6.51
C THR A 99 -10.39 -10.03 5.49
N ALA A 100 -9.52 -10.13 4.49
CA ALA A 100 -9.55 -11.23 3.52
C ALA A 100 -9.28 -12.59 4.20
N TYR A 101 -8.32 -12.64 5.14
CA TYR A 101 -8.04 -13.83 5.94
C TYR A 101 -9.23 -14.23 6.82
N ARG A 102 -9.87 -13.28 7.49
CA ARG A 102 -11.08 -13.49 8.30
C ARG A 102 -12.24 -14.03 7.47
N ALA A 103 -12.50 -13.42 6.32
CA ALA A 103 -13.53 -13.89 5.39
C ALA A 103 -13.21 -15.30 4.86
N ALA A 104 -11.93 -15.60 4.61
CA ALA A 104 -11.51 -16.93 4.21
C ALA A 104 -11.68 -17.96 5.34
N LEU A 105 -11.34 -17.63 6.59
CA LEU A 105 -11.60 -18.49 7.76
C LEU A 105 -13.10 -18.80 7.91
N GLU A 106 -13.96 -17.78 7.79
CA GLU A 106 -15.41 -17.94 7.87
C GLU A 106 -15.97 -18.76 6.70
N ALA A 107 -15.42 -18.62 5.50
CA ALA A 107 -15.77 -19.44 4.32
C ALA A 107 -15.24 -20.88 4.39
N THR A 108 -14.15 -21.12 5.13
CA THR A 108 -13.52 -22.45 5.29
C THR A 108 -14.38 -23.42 6.12
N GLY A 109 -15.51 -22.95 6.67
CA GLY A 109 -16.59 -23.84 7.13
C GLY A 109 -17.09 -24.82 6.06
N ASN A 110 -16.80 -24.60 4.76
CA ASN A 110 -17.22 -25.47 3.65
C ASN A 110 -16.10 -25.94 2.69
N ALA A 111 -14.81 -25.66 2.92
CA ALA A 111 -13.74 -26.08 1.98
C ALA A 111 -12.40 -26.36 2.69
N THR A 112 -12.21 -27.60 3.11
CA THR A 112 -11.08 -28.08 3.93
C THR A 112 -9.89 -28.55 3.08
N GLU A 113 -9.34 -27.74 2.17
CA GLU A 113 -8.20 -28.21 1.34
C GLU A 113 -6.98 -27.29 1.22
N LYS A 114 -6.99 -26.07 1.78
CA LYS A 114 -5.78 -25.23 1.80
C LYS A 114 -5.50 -24.66 3.19
N PRO A 115 -4.32 -24.94 3.79
CA PRO A 115 -3.90 -24.24 5.00
C PRO A 115 -3.84 -22.74 4.73
N LEU A 116 -4.65 -21.97 5.44
CA LEU A 116 -4.60 -20.51 5.38
C LEU A 116 -3.29 -20.07 6.05
N LYS A 117 -2.42 -19.42 5.27
CA LYS A 117 -1.19 -18.85 5.81
C LYS A 117 -1.53 -17.57 6.57
N GLU A 118 -1.23 -17.55 7.86
CA GLU A 118 -1.45 -16.37 8.70
C GLU A 118 -0.72 -15.16 8.12
N PRO A 119 -1.40 -14.02 7.91
CA PRO A 119 -0.72 -12.82 7.47
C PRO A 119 0.16 -12.30 8.62
N VAL A 120 1.30 -11.67 8.27
CA VAL A 120 2.27 -11.11 9.23
C VAL A 120 1.63 -10.12 10.24
N CYS A 121 0.46 -9.59 9.91
CA CYS A 121 -0.32 -8.70 10.77
C CYS A 121 -1.33 -9.41 11.69
N TYR A 122 -1.44 -10.75 11.66
CA TYR A 122 -2.46 -11.50 12.38
C TYR A 122 -2.33 -11.36 13.90
N GLU A 123 -1.14 -11.58 14.47
CA GLU A 123 -0.95 -11.46 15.92
C GLU A 123 -1.20 -10.04 16.43
N ALA A 124 -0.69 -9.03 15.73
CA ALA A 124 -0.81 -7.65 16.17
C ALA A 124 -2.21 -7.02 15.94
N MET A 125 -3.12 -7.71 15.23
CA MET A 125 -4.50 -7.24 15.00
C MET A 125 -5.56 -8.16 15.60
N ARG A 126 -5.19 -9.25 16.27
CA ARG A 126 -6.13 -10.16 16.95
C ARG A 126 -6.74 -9.51 18.19
N ASP A 127 -5.99 -8.62 18.86
CA ASP A 127 -6.36 -7.97 20.13
C ASP A 127 -6.89 -6.53 19.98
N VAL A 128 -7.17 -6.09 18.74
CA VAL A 128 -7.71 -4.75 18.41
C VAL A 128 -9.22 -4.78 18.30
#